data_AF-A0A7K6EW63-F1
#
_entry.id   AF-A0A7K6EW63-F1
#
_cell.length_a   1.000
_cell.length_b   1.000
_cell.length_c   1.000
_cell.angle_alpha   90.00
_cell.angle_beta   90.00
_cell.angle_gamma   90.00
#
_symmetry.space_group_name_H-M   'P 1'
#
loop_
_entity.id
_entity.type
_entity.pdbx_description
1 polymer ?
#
loop_
_entity_poly.entity_id
_entity_poly.type
_entity_poly.pdbx_seq_one_letter_code
_entity_poly.pdbx_strand_id
1 'polypeptide(L)'
;FAGVVYSYDQEGVHRADRGWEQCISIPLVQPGMAELLQQWDHLLEEFAVEEAWLPHRYEEQQHNCYTFALAFINRIRLARGQGALSKGQFTERFLIPHTREASRYLTLHQELAHSDVYIVPLPEPEQDS
;
A
#
# COMPACT_ATOMS: atom_id res chain seq x y z
N PHE A 1 -2.93 15.50 -0.11
CA PHE A 1 -2.33 14.69 -1.19
C PHE A 1 -3.47 14.02 -1.94
N ALA A 2 -3.65 14.33 -3.22
CA ALA A 2 -4.59 13.59 -4.07
C ALA A 2 -3.79 12.53 -4.82
N GLY A 3 -4.01 11.27 -4.49
CA GLY A 3 -3.39 10.12 -5.17
C GLY A 3 -4.46 9.29 -5.85
N VAL A 4 -4.04 8.42 -6.77
CA VAL A 4 -4.93 7.49 -7.48
C VAL A 4 -4.57 6.08 -7.08
N VAL A 5 -5.58 5.25 -6.84
CA VAL A 5 -5.41 3.83 -6.51
C VAL A 5 -5.86 2.97 -7.67
N TYR A 6 -5.06 1.96 -7.98
CA TYR A 6 -5.41 0.88 -8.89
C TYR A 6 -5.66 -0.39 -8.09
N SER A 7 -6.82 -1.02 -8.30
CA SER A 7 -7.20 -2.27 -7.64
C SER A 7 -7.72 -3.27 -8.66
N TYR A 8 -7.42 -4.55 -8.47
CA TYR A 8 -7.83 -5.62 -9.39
C TYR A 8 -8.77 -6.60 -8.70
N ASP A 9 -9.96 -6.79 -9.28
CA ASP A 9 -10.97 -7.73 -8.80
C ASP A 9 -11.64 -8.48 -9.96
N GLN A 10 -12.77 -9.14 -9.67
CA GLN A 10 -13.54 -9.94 -10.63
C GLN A 10 -14.06 -9.13 -11.83
N GLU A 11 -14.19 -7.81 -11.70
CA GLU A 11 -14.61 -6.89 -12.75
C GLU A 11 -13.42 -6.27 -13.50
N GLY A 12 -12.18 -6.66 -13.17
CA GLY A 12 -10.97 -6.17 -13.80
C GLY A 12 -10.22 -5.13 -12.96
N VAL A 13 -9.43 -4.30 -13.62
CA VAL A 13 -8.65 -3.24 -12.96
C VAL A 13 -9.49 -1.97 -12.86
N HIS A 14 -9.60 -1.45 -11.64
CA HIS A 14 -10.31 -0.20 -11.33
C HIS A 14 -9.32 0.88 -10.98
N ARG A 15 -9.67 2.12 -11.31
CA ARG A 15 -8.93 3.33 -10.98
C ARG A 15 -9.81 4.24 -10.15
N ALA A 16 -9.40 4.54 -8.93
CA ALA A 16 -10.18 5.37 -8.00
C ALA A 16 -9.33 6.52 -7.43
N ASP A 17 -9.92 7.71 -7.33
CA ASP A 17 -9.35 8.87 -6.65
C ASP A 17 -9.84 9.00 -5.18
N ARG A 18 -10.84 8.20 -4.80
CA ARG A 18 -11.53 8.21 -3.50
C ARG A 18 -11.88 6.79 -3.05
N GLY A 19 -12.31 6.64 -1.80
CA GLY A 19 -12.73 5.36 -1.21
C GLY A 19 -11.60 4.58 -0.52
N TRP A 20 -10.38 5.12 -0.52
CA TRP A 20 -9.18 4.53 0.10
C TRP A 20 -8.64 5.39 1.26
N GLU A 21 -9.44 6.33 1.77
CA GLU A 21 -9.04 7.28 2.81
C GLU A 21 -8.75 6.61 4.16
N GLN A 22 -9.29 5.40 4.36
CA GLN A 22 -9.09 4.60 5.57
C GLN A 22 -8.08 3.46 5.36
N CYS A 23 -7.26 3.53 4.32
CA CYS A 23 -6.27 2.51 4.01
C CYS A 23 -4.88 2.84 4.58
N ILE A 24 -4.09 1.80 4.80
CA ILE A 24 -2.70 1.93 5.22
C ILE A 24 -1.84 2.07 3.97
N SER A 25 -1.18 3.22 3.83
CA SER A 25 -0.21 3.43 2.76
C SER A 25 1.15 2.85 3.16
N ILE A 26 1.67 1.94 2.35
CA ILE A 26 2.97 1.31 2.57
C ILE A 26 3.98 1.92 1.59
N PRO A 27 4.99 2.68 2.07
CA PRO A 27 5.96 3.30 1.19
C PRO A 27 6.92 2.26 0.62
N LEU A 28 6.78 1.95 -0.67
CA LEU A 28 7.65 0.99 -1.37
C LEU A 28 8.93 1.63 -1.90
N VAL A 29 8.95 2.95 -2.02
CA VAL A 29 9.98 3.74 -2.66
C VAL A 29 10.89 4.37 -1.60
N GLN A 30 12.20 4.16 -1.68
CA GLN A 30 13.17 4.76 -0.76
C GLN A 30 13.55 6.18 -1.22
N PRO A 31 14.09 7.05 -0.33
CA PRO A 31 14.39 8.46 -0.61
C PRO A 31 15.34 8.76 -1.79
N GLY A 32 15.98 7.75 -2.39
CA GLY A 32 16.84 7.88 -3.59
C GLY A 32 16.19 7.44 -4.91
N MET A 33 14.87 7.24 -4.95
CA MET A 33 14.16 6.70 -6.12
C MET A 33 13.28 7.75 -6.82
N ALA A 34 13.67 9.02 -6.78
CA ALA A 34 12.90 10.13 -7.33
C ALA A 34 12.63 10.00 -8.85
N GLU A 35 13.58 9.49 -9.62
CA GLU A 35 13.41 9.24 -11.07
C GLU A 35 12.35 8.17 -11.34
N LEU A 36 12.26 7.15 -10.48
CA LEU A 36 11.22 6.11 -10.60
C LEU A 36 9.84 6.70 -10.33
N LEU A 37 9.71 7.64 -9.40
CA LEU A 37 8.43 8.32 -9.14
C LEU A 37 7.92 9.09 -10.36
N GLN A 38 8.81 9.62 -11.21
CA GLN A 38 8.41 10.34 -12.42
C GLN A 38 7.78 9.44 -13.49
N GLN A 39 8.13 8.15 -13.50
CA GLN A 39 7.62 7.18 -14.48
C GLN A 39 6.60 6.21 -13.87
N TRP A 40 6.45 6.20 -12.55
CA TRP A 40 5.63 5.25 -11.82
C TRP A 40 4.18 5.24 -12.32
N ASP A 41 3.58 6.42 -12.43
CA ASP A 41 2.17 6.56 -12.84
C ASP A 41 1.96 6.05 -14.27
N HIS A 42 2.85 6.43 -15.20
CA HIS A 42 2.78 5.99 -16.58
C HIS A 42 2.97 4.47 -16.72
N LEU A 43 3.95 3.90 -16.01
CA LEU A 43 4.19 2.45 -16.01
C LEU A 43 3.01 1.68 -15.41
N LEU A 44 2.35 2.23 -14.39
CA LEU A 44 1.19 1.62 -13.77
C LEU A 44 -0.04 1.71 -14.68
N GLU A 45 -0.22 2.83 -15.38
CA GLU A 45 -1.27 3.00 -16.39
C GLU A 45 -1.15 1.99 -17.54
N GLU A 46 0.06 1.81 -18.08
CA GLU A 46 0.31 0.81 -19.12
C GLU A 46 0.10 -0.62 -18.61
N PHE A 47 0.60 -0.91 -17.39
CA PHE A 47 0.46 -2.23 -16.78
C PHE A 47 -0.99 -2.60 -16.49
N ALA A 48 -1.80 -1.62 -16.05
CA ALA A 48 -3.20 -1.82 -15.67
C ALA A 48 -4.10 -2.26 -16.84
N VAL A 49 -3.72 -1.96 -18.08
CA VAL A 49 -4.50 -2.30 -19.29
C VAL A 49 -4.02 -3.57 -20.00
N GLU A 50 -3.02 -4.26 -19.44
CA GLU A 50 -2.51 -5.50 -20.05
C GLU A 50 -3.54 -6.62 -20.03
N GLU A 51 -3.54 -7.46 -21.06
CA GLU A 51 -4.49 -8.58 -21.21
C GLU A 51 -4.46 -9.57 -20.04
N ALA A 52 -3.34 -9.61 -19.31
CA ALA A 52 -3.18 -10.41 -18.10
C ALA A 52 -4.20 -10.03 -17.01
N TRP A 53 -4.71 -8.80 -16.99
CA TRP A 53 -5.59 -8.27 -15.94
C TRP A 53 -7.03 -8.05 -16.40
N LEU A 54 -7.44 -8.74 -17.46
CA LEU A 54 -8.83 -8.74 -17.90
C LEU A 54 -9.72 -9.52 -16.91
N PRO A 55 -11.00 -9.16 -16.76
CA PRO A 55 -11.89 -9.74 -15.74
C PRO A 55 -11.95 -11.27 -15.75
N HIS A 56 -11.99 -11.87 -16.94
CA HIS A 56 -12.05 -13.33 -17.13
C HIS A 56 -10.77 -14.08 -16.75
N ARG A 57 -9.68 -13.36 -16.45
CA ARG A 57 -8.43 -13.94 -15.93
C ARG A 57 -8.39 -13.98 -14.41
N TYR A 58 -9.33 -13.30 -13.73
CA TYR A 58 -9.35 -13.25 -12.28
C TYR A 58 -9.51 -14.65 -11.68
N GLU A 59 -8.64 -14.97 -10.73
CA GLU A 59 -8.69 -16.20 -9.97
C GLU A 59 -8.29 -15.90 -8.52
N GLU A 60 -9.20 -16.17 -7.59
CA GLU A 60 -9.12 -15.71 -6.20
C GLU A 60 -7.85 -16.17 -5.48
N GLN A 61 -7.27 -17.32 -5.83
CA GLN A 61 -6.13 -17.92 -5.14
C GLN A 61 -4.77 -17.58 -5.80
N GLN A 62 -4.76 -17.41 -7.11
CA GLN A 62 -3.57 -17.41 -7.96
C GLN A 62 -3.43 -16.14 -8.78
N HIS A 63 -4.52 -15.44 -9.10
CA HIS A 63 -4.54 -14.26 -9.96
C HIS A 63 -5.56 -13.22 -9.49
N ASN A 64 -5.23 -12.56 -8.38
CA ASN A 64 -6.06 -11.64 -7.62
C ASN A 64 -5.35 -10.28 -7.37
N CYS A 65 -5.96 -9.42 -6.56
CA CYS A 65 -5.44 -8.10 -6.18
C CYS A 65 -4.01 -8.15 -5.61
N TYR A 66 -3.69 -9.18 -4.82
CA TYR A 66 -2.36 -9.34 -4.23
C TYR A 66 -1.33 -9.61 -5.32
N THR A 67 -1.62 -10.51 -6.25
CA THR A 67 -0.71 -10.82 -7.36
C THR A 67 -0.58 -9.68 -8.35
N PHE A 68 -1.63 -8.86 -8.53
CA PHE A 68 -1.55 -7.62 -9.32
C PHE A 68 -0.51 -6.67 -8.76
N ALA A 69 -0.62 -6.32 -7.47
CA ALA A 69 0.32 -5.43 -6.81
C ALA A 69 1.75 -6.01 -6.83
N LEU A 70 1.91 -7.30 -6.52
CA LEU A 70 3.21 -7.95 -6.51
C LEU A 70 3.85 -8.02 -7.90
N ALA A 71 3.07 -8.29 -8.95
CA ALA A 71 3.55 -8.36 -10.32
C ALA A 71 4.07 -7.00 -10.79
N PHE A 72 3.35 -5.91 -10.51
CA PHE A 72 3.81 -4.56 -10.82
C PHE A 72 5.14 -4.24 -10.10
N ILE A 73 5.20 -4.51 -8.79
CA ILE A 73 6.41 -4.29 -8.00
C ILE A 73 7.59 -5.09 -8.55
N ASN A 74 7.37 -6.34 -8.92
CA ASN A 74 8.40 -7.19 -9.50
C ASN A 74 8.85 -6.70 -10.87
N ARG A 75 7.96 -6.18 -11.73
CA ARG A 75 8.34 -5.54 -13.00
C ARG A 75 9.31 -4.38 -12.77
N ILE A 76 8.99 -3.50 -11.83
CA ILE A 76 9.86 -2.36 -11.48
C ILE A 76 11.21 -2.83 -10.92
N ARG A 77 11.22 -3.87 -10.06
CA ARG A 77 12.46 -4.43 -9.52
C ARG A 77 13.34 -5.04 -10.61
N LEU A 78 12.74 -5.83 -11.51
CA LEU A 78 13.46 -6.48 -12.61
C LEU A 78 14.04 -5.46 -13.60
N ALA A 79 13.30 -4.40 -13.93
CA ALA A 79 13.79 -3.30 -14.76
C ALA A 79 15.03 -2.61 -14.17
N ARG A 80 15.24 -2.71 -12.86
CA ARG A 80 16.39 -2.16 -12.12
C ARG A 80 17.49 -3.19 -11.86
N GLY A 81 17.41 -4.37 -12.46
CA GLY A 81 18.36 -5.46 -12.25
C GLY A 81 18.27 -6.11 -10.86
N GLN A 82 17.17 -5.88 -10.12
CA GLN A 82 16.93 -6.53 -8.83
C GLN A 82 16.14 -7.83 -9.02
N GLY A 83 16.32 -8.78 -8.11
CA GLY A 83 15.52 -10.00 -8.08
C GLY A 83 14.04 -9.74 -7.76
N ALA A 84 13.17 -10.53 -8.38
CA ALA A 84 11.76 -10.60 -8.07
C ALA A 84 11.53 -11.12 -6.64
N LEU A 85 10.50 -10.60 -5.98
CA LEU A 85 10.03 -11.06 -4.68
C LEU A 85 9.01 -12.18 -4.85
N SER A 86 9.11 -13.20 -4.01
CA SER A 86 8.02 -14.16 -3.81
C SER A 86 6.89 -13.56 -2.98
N LYS A 87 5.71 -14.20 -2.99
CA LYS A 87 4.58 -13.84 -2.10
C LYS A 87 5.03 -13.79 -0.63
N GLY A 88 5.74 -14.80 -0.17
CA GLY A 88 6.26 -14.84 1.21
C GLY A 88 7.18 -13.64 1.53
N GLN A 89 8.16 -13.38 0.67
CA GLN A 89 9.11 -12.29 0.87
C GLN A 89 8.44 -10.91 0.87
N PHE A 90 7.46 -10.70 -0.01
CA PHE A 90 6.72 -9.44 -0.07
C PHE A 90 5.88 -9.24 1.20
N THR A 91 5.13 -10.28 1.61
CA THR A 91 4.30 -10.23 2.81
C THR A 91 5.13 -9.99 4.08
N GLU A 92 6.23 -10.71 4.25
CA GLU A 92 7.09 -10.59 5.44
C GLU A 92 7.73 -9.22 5.56
N ARG A 93 8.21 -8.66 4.44
CA ARG A 93 8.95 -7.39 4.45
C ARG A 93 8.05 -6.17 4.49
N PHE A 94 6.91 -6.21 3.81
CA PHE A 94 6.09 -5.02 3.59
C PHE A 94 4.72 -5.09 4.26
N LEU A 95 4.07 -6.25 4.39
CA LEU A 95 2.69 -6.29 4.90
C LEU A 95 2.61 -6.58 6.40
N ILE A 96 3.38 -7.55 6.89
CA ILE A 96 3.35 -7.97 8.30
C ILE A 96 3.69 -6.83 9.29
N PRO A 97 4.73 -6.00 9.05
CA PRO A 97 5.05 -4.91 9.98
C PRO A 97 3.89 -3.92 10.14
N HIS A 98 3.31 -3.49 9.02
CA HIS A 98 2.24 -2.48 9.00
C HIS A 98 0.90 -3.04 9.48
N THR A 99 0.59 -4.30 9.18
CA THR A 99 -0.64 -4.94 9.69
C THR A 99 -0.58 -5.16 11.21
N ARG A 100 0.60 -5.48 11.76
CA ARG A 100 0.80 -5.54 13.23
C ARG A 100 0.62 -4.18 13.88
N GLU A 101 1.18 -3.13 13.29
CA GLU A 101 1.04 -1.77 13.80
C GLU A 101 -0.43 -1.31 13.76
N ALA A 102 -1.11 -1.52 12.64
CA ALA A 102 -2.52 -1.19 12.50
C ALA A 102 -3.40 -1.99 13.46
N SER A 103 -3.11 -3.29 13.68
CA SER A 103 -3.82 -4.08 14.68
C SER A 103 -3.70 -3.48 16.09
N ARG A 104 -2.50 -3.07 16.50
CA ARG A 104 -2.28 -2.41 17.80
C ARG A 104 -3.05 -1.09 17.90
N TYR A 105 -3.00 -0.28 16.84
CA TYR A 105 -3.73 0.98 16.77
C TYR A 105 -5.24 0.77 16.90
N LEU A 106 -5.80 -0.18 16.14
CA LEU A 106 -7.23 -0.50 16.16
C LEU A 106 -7.68 -0.99 17.53
N THR A 107 -6.89 -1.86 18.18
CA THR A 107 -7.18 -2.30 19.55
C THR A 107 -7.20 -1.13 20.52
N LEU A 108 -6.17 -0.27 20.50
CA LEU A 108 -6.12 0.90 21.38
C LEU A 108 -7.29 1.86 21.12
N HIS A 109 -7.61 2.13 19.84
CA HIS A 109 -8.72 2.98 19.47
C HIS A 109 -10.05 2.43 19.99
N GLN A 110 -10.26 1.11 19.89
CA GLN A 110 -11.45 0.47 20.44
C GLN A 110 -11.51 0.59 21.96
N GLU A 111 -10.41 0.35 22.67
CA GLU A 111 -10.37 0.49 24.14
C GLU A 111 -10.66 1.91 24.60
N LEU A 112 -10.07 2.91 23.93
CA LEU A 112 -10.31 4.33 24.21
C LEU A 112 -11.75 4.74 23.91
N ALA A 113 -12.38 4.21 22.85
CA ALA A 113 -13.76 4.51 22.51
C ALA A 113 -14.78 3.97 23.53
N HIS A 114 -14.41 2.97 24.33
CA HIS A 114 -15.26 2.37 25.37
C HIS A 114 -14.86 2.80 26.79
N SER A 115 -13.92 3.73 26.91
CA SER A 115 -13.39 4.23 28.19
C SER A 115 -13.55 5.74 28.27
N ASP A 116 -13.95 6.27 29.43
CA ASP A 116 -13.99 7.72 29.66
C ASP A 116 -12.56 8.26 29.87
N VAL A 117 -11.84 8.50 28.77
CA VAL A 117 -10.46 8.99 28.79
C VAL A 117 -10.41 10.42 28.26
N TYR A 118 -9.67 11.30 28.94
CA TYR A 118 -9.41 12.67 28.50
C TYR A 118 -7.92 12.84 28.16
N ILE A 119 -7.64 13.50 27.03
CA ILE A 119 -6.27 13.78 26.60
C ILE A 119 -5.80 15.01 27.38
N VAL A 120 -4.77 14.85 28.22
CA VAL A 120 -4.12 15.97 28.91
C VAL A 120 -3.03 16.54 27.98
N PRO A 121 -3.05 17.84 27.65
CA PRO A 121 -1.97 18.48 26.90
C PRO A 121 -0.65 18.34 27.66
N LEU A 122 0.42 17.97 26.95
CA LEU A 122 1.76 18.01 27.53
C LEU A 122 2.12 19.47 27.82
N PRO A 123 2.68 19.79 29.00
CA PRO A 123 3.18 21.13 29.28
C PRO A 123 4.25 21.48 28.24
N GLU A 124 4.17 22.69 27.69
CA GLU A 124 5.18 23.20 26.76
C GLU A 124 6.56 23.14 27.45
N PRO A 125 7.61 22.67 26.76
CA PRO A 125 8.94 22.66 27.34
C PRO A 125 9.32 24.09 27.72
N GLU A 126 9.57 24.31 29.00
CA GLU A 126 10.07 25.58 29.53
C GLU A 126 11.32 25.95 28.74
N GLN A 127 11.23 27.05 27.99
CA GLN A 127 12.41 27.63 27.35
C GLN A 127 13.25 28.26 28.47
N ASP A 128 14.23 27.52 28.96
CA ASP A 128 15.28 28.05 29.82
C ASP A 128 15.91 29.27 29.12
N SER A 129 15.75 30.43 29.75
CA SER A 129 16.26 31.74 29.29
C SER A 129 17.69 31.99 29.76
#